data_AF-A0A958A9U5-F1
#
_entry.id   AF-A0A958A9U5-F1
#
_cell.length_a   1.000
_cell.length_b   1.000
_cell.length_c   1.000
_cell.angle_alpha   90.00
_cell.angle_beta   90.00
_cell.angle_gamma   90.00
#
_symmetry.space_group_name_H-M   'P 1'
#
loop_
_entity.id
_entity.type
_entity.pdbx_description
1 polymer ?
#
loop_
_entity_poly.entity_id
_entity_poly.type
_entity_poly.pdbx_seq_one_letter_code
_entity_poly.pdbx_strand_id
1 'polypeptide(L)'
;MKRWYATVLRTLFFTLLGFLSFKLIQYGHRLLKQPYLLTNQLPDDLDDHTTIEAKGLRIAAANLLSGVEKRGLLNGQQKLVLCAGLRNFREPWARDFGFASFGLMELGEWQAVKESLEVFLIHQRPTGQFPVKIHSTSIADRYLHSLFKREQPIHAPIKPKYITAHNTISLDGNALLVIA
;
A
#
# COMPACT_ATOMS: atom_id res chain seq x y z
N MET A 1 -13.22 -4.54 -53.13
CA MET A 1 -13.42 -4.01 -51.75
C MET A 1 -13.32 -5.05 -50.64
N LYS A 2 -14.10 -6.14 -50.61
CA LYS A 2 -14.12 -7.10 -49.46
C LYS A 2 -12.76 -7.70 -49.05
N ARG A 3 -11.88 -8.04 -50.01
CA ARG A 3 -10.53 -8.60 -49.71
C ARG A 3 -9.60 -7.61 -49.00
N TRP A 4 -9.68 -6.32 -49.34
CA TRP A 4 -8.84 -5.29 -48.74
C TRP A 4 -9.20 -5.05 -47.27
N TYR A 5 -10.50 -4.99 -46.96
CA TYR A 5 -10.98 -4.89 -45.58
C TYR A 5 -10.53 -6.08 -44.71
N ALA A 6 -10.58 -7.30 -45.23
CA ALA A 6 -10.13 -8.47 -44.49
C ALA A 6 -8.62 -8.43 -44.16
N THR A 7 -7.79 -7.94 -45.09
CA THR A 7 -6.35 -7.77 -44.85
C THR A 7 -6.09 -6.70 -43.80
N VAL A 8 -6.73 -5.54 -43.90
CA VAL A 8 -6.60 -4.45 -42.92
C VAL A 8 -7.02 -4.91 -41.52
N LEU A 9 -8.16 -5.61 -41.41
CA LEU A 9 -8.65 -6.11 -40.13
C LEU A 9 -7.68 -7.13 -39.49
N ARG A 10 -7.10 -8.02 -40.30
CA ARG A 10 -6.09 -9.00 -39.83
C ARG A 10 -4.83 -8.29 -39.35
N THR A 11 -4.31 -7.33 -40.11
CA THR A 11 -3.11 -6.57 -39.70
C THR A 11 -3.36 -5.84 -38.37
N LEU A 12 -4.48 -5.13 -38.24
CA LEU A 12 -4.85 -4.46 -36.99
C LEU A 12 -4.95 -5.43 -35.82
N PHE A 13 -5.58 -6.58 -36.02
CA PHE A 13 -5.70 -7.62 -35.01
C PHE A 13 -4.33 -8.13 -34.55
N PHE A 14 -3.43 -8.48 -35.47
CA PHE A 14 -2.09 -8.96 -35.12
C PHE A 14 -1.22 -7.88 -34.48
N THR A 15 -1.33 -6.62 -34.91
CA THR A 15 -0.64 -5.50 -34.26
C THR A 15 -1.13 -5.30 -32.83
N LEU A 16 -2.45 -5.35 -32.60
CA LEU A 16 -3.04 -5.24 -31.26
C LEU A 16 -2.61 -6.41 -30.37
N LEU A 17 -2.64 -7.64 -30.89
CA LEU A 17 -2.22 -8.84 -30.18
C LEU A 17 -0.73 -8.77 -29.81
N GLY A 18 0.12 -8.35 -30.75
CA GLY A 18 1.55 -8.16 -30.51
C GLY A 18 1.83 -7.09 -29.44
N PHE A 19 1.16 -5.94 -29.52
CA PHE A 19 1.27 -4.88 -28.52
C PHE A 19 0.82 -5.35 -27.13
N LEU A 20 -0.32 -6.05 -27.04
CA LEU A 20 -0.83 -6.59 -25.78
C LEU A 20 0.15 -7.61 -25.18
N SER A 21 0.67 -8.52 -26.01
CA SER A 21 1.62 -9.55 -25.59
C SER A 21 2.91 -8.91 -25.04
N PHE A 22 3.42 -7.89 -25.73
CA PHE A 22 4.57 -7.11 -25.27
C PHE A 22 4.30 -6.43 -23.93
N LYS A 23 3.14 -5.80 -23.75
CA LYS A 23 2.75 -5.17 -22.47
C LYS A 23 2.64 -6.18 -21.33
N LEU A 24 2.10 -7.37 -21.59
CA LEU A 24 2.03 -8.45 -20.61
C LEU A 24 3.42 -8.95 -20.21
N ILE A 25 4.32 -9.15 -21.17
CA ILE A 25 5.71 -9.55 -20.92
C ILE A 25 6.44 -8.48 -20.10
N GLN A 26 6.31 -7.20 -20.49
CA GLN A 26 6.90 -6.08 -19.74
C GLN A 26 6.36 -6.01 -18.30
N TYR A 27 5.07 -6.22 -18.11
CA TYR A 27 4.47 -6.26 -16.79
C TYR A 27 4.99 -7.45 -15.96
N GLY A 28 4.99 -8.66 -16.53
CA GLY A 28 5.51 -9.86 -15.87
C GLY A 28 6.97 -9.71 -15.47
N HIS A 29 7.80 -9.12 -16.33
CA HIS A 29 9.19 -8.83 -16.00
C HIS A 29 9.34 -7.81 -14.86
N ARG A 30 8.51 -6.76 -14.82
CA ARG A 30 8.51 -5.79 -13.69
C ARG A 30 8.08 -6.43 -12.38
N LEU A 31 7.07 -7.30 -12.43
CA LEU A 31 6.57 -8.06 -11.28
C LEU A 31 7.66 -8.99 -10.73
N LEU A 32 8.31 -9.78 -11.59
CA LEU A 32 9.35 -10.73 -11.19
C LEU A 32 10.65 -10.04 -10.74
N LYS A 33 10.89 -8.80 -11.16
CA LYS A 33 12.01 -7.97 -10.67
C LYS A 33 11.83 -7.48 -9.23
N GLN A 34 10.61 -7.46 -8.70
CA GLN A 34 10.42 -7.09 -7.30
C GLN A 34 11.08 -8.12 -6.37
N PRO A 35 11.60 -7.70 -5.21
CA PRO A 35 12.14 -8.64 -4.24
C PRO A 35 11.08 -9.64 -3.78
N TYR A 36 11.55 -10.81 -3.37
CA TYR A 36 10.70 -11.77 -2.69
C TYR A 36 10.26 -11.19 -1.35
N LEU A 37 8.99 -11.36 -1.05
CA LEU A 37 8.43 -10.97 0.23
C LEU A 37 8.97 -11.91 1.32
N LEU A 38 9.85 -11.40 2.18
CA LEU A 38 10.35 -12.11 3.35
C LEU A 38 9.32 -11.97 4.47
N THR A 39 8.55 -13.04 4.74
CA THR A 39 7.42 -12.96 5.69
C THR A 39 7.75 -13.30 7.14
N ASN A 40 8.98 -13.76 7.44
CA ASN A 40 9.23 -14.54 8.66
C ASN A 40 10.53 -14.17 9.40
N GLN A 41 10.97 -12.91 9.38
CA GLN A 41 12.08 -12.52 10.25
C GLN A 41 11.51 -12.10 11.61
N LEU A 42 11.57 -13.04 12.56
CA LEU A 42 11.42 -12.69 13.97
C LEU A 42 12.62 -11.83 14.39
N PRO A 43 12.45 -10.87 15.30
CA PRO A 43 13.58 -10.17 15.90
C PRO A 43 14.62 -11.14 16.46
N ASP A 44 15.90 -10.91 16.17
CA ASP A 44 16.99 -11.80 16.58
C ASP A 44 17.15 -11.87 18.12
N ASP A 45 16.66 -10.86 18.84
CA ASP A 45 16.69 -10.72 20.30
C ASP A 45 15.49 -11.38 21.00
N LEU A 46 14.66 -12.17 20.29
CA LEU A 46 13.43 -12.71 20.87
C LEU A 46 13.67 -13.63 22.08
N ASP A 47 14.81 -14.31 22.10
CA ASP A 47 15.15 -15.26 23.16
C ASP A 47 15.75 -14.59 24.40
N ASP A 48 16.10 -13.32 24.32
CA ASP A 48 16.61 -12.53 25.46
C ASP A 48 15.48 -12.13 26.43
N HIS A 49 14.22 -12.30 26.03
CA HIS A 49 13.05 -11.97 26.84
C HIS A 49 12.60 -13.16 27.71
N THR A 50 12.48 -12.92 29.02
CA THR A 50 12.21 -13.96 30.02
C THR A 50 10.74 -14.35 30.16
N THR A 51 9.80 -13.52 29.68
CA THR A 51 8.35 -13.78 29.77
C THR A 51 7.67 -13.81 28.40
N ILE A 52 6.53 -14.52 28.31
CA ILE A 52 5.73 -14.63 27.08
C ILE A 52 5.17 -13.26 26.69
N GLU A 53 4.78 -12.44 27.67
CA GLU A 53 4.25 -11.09 27.47
C GLU A 53 5.30 -10.18 26.83
N ALA A 54 6.54 -10.23 27.31
CA ALA A 54 7.64 -9.45 26.74
C ALA A 54 7.93 -9.87 25.29
N LYS A 55 7.95 -11.18 25.02
CA LYS A 55 8.08 -11.70 23.63
C LYS A 55 6.92 -11.23 22.74
N GLY A 56 5.69 -11.30 23.24
CA GLY A 56 4.50 -10.84 22.52
C GLY A 56 4.55 -9.35 22.18
N LEU A 57 4.91 -8.51 23.15
CA LEU A 57 5.09 -7.08 22.94
C LEU A 57 6.19 -6.78 21.92
N ARG A 58 7.32 -7.49 22.00
CA ARG A 58 8.43 -7.35 21.04
C ARG A 58 8.00 -7.70 19.61
N ILE A 59 7.26 -8.79 19.44
CA ILE A 59 6.69 -9.19 18.14
C ILE A 59 5.71 -8.14 17.63
N ALA A 60 4.82 -7.63 18.49
CA ALA A 60 3.85 -6.61 18.13
C ALA A 60 4.53 -5.30 17.69
N ALA A 61 5.52 -4.85 18.46
CA ALA A 61 6.33 -3.67 18.13
C ALA A 61 7.08 -3.86 16.80
N ALA A 62 7.75 -5.00 16.61
CA ALA A 62 8.44 -5.30 15.36
C ALA A 62 7.49 -5.32 14.15
N ASN A 63 6.32 -5.93 14.29
CA ASN A 63 5.30 -5.94 13.23
C ASN A 63 4.80 -4.53 12.92
N LEU A 64 4.53 -3.71 13.93
CA LEU A 64 4.09 -2.34 13.76
C LEU A 64 5.15 -1.49 13.05
N LEU A 65 6.40 -1.54 13.51
CA LEU A 65 7.53 -0.81 12.91
C LEU A 65 7.79 -1.26 11.48
N SER A 66 7.59 -2.55 11.17
CA SER A 66 7.75 -3.05 9.81
C SER A 66 6.78 -2.42 8.80
N GLY A 67 5.65 -1.88 9.25
CA GLY A 67 4.70 -1.18 8.39
C GLY A 67 5.09 0.26 8.06
N VAL A 68 6.10 0.82 8.73
CA VAL A 68 6.52 2.22 8.55
C VAL A 68 7.40 2.34 7.31
N GLU A 69 6.93 3.09 6.31
CA GLU A 69 7.60 3.19 5.01
C GLU A 69 7.65 4.62 4.48
N LYS A 70 8.72 4.95 3.76
CA LYS A 70 8.82 6.23 3.06
C LYS A 70 8.07 6.16 1.73
N ARG A 71 7.08 7.04 1.53
CA ARG A 71 6.21 7.05 0.34
C ARG A 71 6.20 8.41 -0.33
N GLY A 72 6.20 8.40 -1.66
CA GLY A 72 6.10 9.60 -2.48
C GLY A 72 4.65 10.11 -2.58
N LEU A 73 4.48 11.42 -2.55
CA LEU A 73 3.22 12.13 -2.80
C LEU A 73 3.17 12.67 -4.24
N LEU A 74 1.98 13.08 -4.69
CA LEU A 74 1.77 13.62 -6.04
C LEU A 74 2.55 14.92 -6.30
N ASN A 75 2.87 15.68 -5.25
CA ASN A 75 3.65 16.92 -5.32
C ASN A 75 5.18 16.67 -5.30
N GLY A 76 5.63 15.41 -5.35
CA GLY A 76 7.04 15.04 -5.31
C GLY A 76 7.67 14.95 -3.92
N GLN A 77 6.95 15.35 -2.87
CA GLN A 77 7.42 15.16 -1.49
C GLN A 77 7.45 13.68 -1.12
N GLN A 78 8.28 13.32 -0.15
CA GLN A 78 8.28 12.01 0.47
C GLN A 78 7.91 12.14 1.94
N LYS A 79 7.08 11.21 2.43
CA LYS A 79 6.62 11.17 3.81
C LYS A 79 6.76 9.75 4.37
N LEU A 80 7.10 9.66 5.64
CA LEU A 80 7.10 8.42 6.41
C LEU A 80 5.65 8.12 6.81
N VAL A 81 5.13 6.97 6.37
CA VAL A 81 3.73 6.59 6.60
C VAL A 81 3.62 5.19 7.14
N LEU A 82 2.64 4.95 8.02
CA LEU A 82 2.29 3.60 8.43
C LEU A 82 1.39 2.93 7.38
N CYS A 83 1.87 1.85 6.79
CA CYS A 83 1.08 0.94 5.97
C CYS A 83 0.33 -0.07 6.85
N ALA A 84 -0.87 -0.45 6.42
CA ALA A 84 -1.70 -1.44 7.13
C ALA A 84 -1.08 -2.85 7.16
N GLY A 85 -0.11 -3.12 6.29
CA GLY A 85 0.77 -4.29 6.41
C GLY A 85 1.66 -4.47 5.19
N LEU A 86 2.72 -5.27 5.32
CA LEU A 86 3.74 -5.44 4.27
C LEU A 86 3.26 -6.17 3.00
N ARG A 87 2.17 -6.95 3.10
CA ARG A 87 1.73 -7.86 2.03
C ARG A 87 0.66 -7.22 1.14
N ASN A 88 -0.61 -7.59 1.33
CA ASN A 88 -1.75 -7.14 0.51
C ASN A 88 -2.19 -5.70 0.81
N PHE A 89 -1.71 -5.14 1.91
CA PHE A 89 -2.14 -3.83 2.43
C PHE A 89 -0.96 -2.89 2.64
N ARG A 90 0.04 -2.92 1.73
CA ARG A 90 1.24 -2.07 1.71
C ARG A 90 0.91 -0.63 1.28
N GLU A 91 -0.06 -0.05 1.97
CA GLU A 91 -0.69 1.25 1.74
C GLU A 91 -1.25 1.77 3.09
N PRO A 92 -1.25 3.09 3.36
CA PRO A 92 -1.87 3.64 4.57
C PRO A 92 -3.40 3.56 4.56
N TRP A 93 -3.98 3.13 5.69
CA TRP A 93 -5.42 3.12 5.94
C TRP A 93 -5.74 3.98 7.16
N ALA A 94 -6.77 4.83 7.07
CA ALA A 94 -7.09 5.81 8.10
C ALA A 94 -7.40 5.15 9.45
N ARG A 95 -8.25 4.11 9.42
CA ARG A 95 -8.64 3.34 10.61
C ARG A 95 -7.43 2.69 11.27
N ASP A 96 -6.67 1.94 10.49
CA ASP A 96 -5.53 1.15 10.96
C ASP A 96 -4.45 2.06 11.56
N PHE A 97 -4.15 3.17 10.89
CA PHE A 97 -3.26 4.20 11.42
C PHE A 97 -3.80 4.82 12.71
N GLY A 98 -5.08 5.17 12.76
CA GLY A 98 -5.70 5.77 13.93
C GLY A 98 -5.53 4.93 15.20
N PHE A 99 -5.73 3.61 15.12
CA PHE A 99 -5.47 2.71 16.25
C PHE A 99 -3.98 2.56 16.58
N ALA A 100 -3.14 2.45 15.55
CA ALA A 100 -1.71 2.19 15.71
C ALA A 100 -0.89 3.41 16.15
N SER A 101 -1.41 4.62 15.96
CA SER A 101 -0.75 5.90 16.26
C SER A 101 -0.24 5.96 17.71
N PHE A 102 -1.07 5.58 18.69
CA PHE A 102 -0.70 5.52 20.09
C PHE A 102 0.45 4.56 20.35
N GLY A 103 0.41 3.36 19.75
CA GLY A 103 1.51 2.40 19.86
C GLY A 103 2.81 2.92 19.25
N LEU A 104 2.73 3.61 18.11
CA LEU A 104 3.90 4.25 17.50
C LEU A 104 4.47 5.36 18.39
N MET A 105 3.61 6.17 19.02
CA MET A 105 4.04 7.21 19.97
C MET A 105 4.78 6.59 21.17
N GLU A 106 4.24 5.52 21.76
CA GLU A 106 4.91 4.79 22.86
C GLU A 106 6.25 4.19 22.44
N LEU A 107 6.40 3.82 21.16
CA LEU A 107 7.67 3.33 20.58
C LEU A 107 8.62 4.45 20.16
N GLY A 108 8.24 5.73 20.31
CA GLY A 108 9.06 6.88 19.95
C GLY A 108 9.04 7.26 18.47
N GLU A 109 8.14 6.69 17.67
CA GLU A 109 8.00 6.92 16.23
C GLU A 109 7.18 8.18 15.90
N TRP A 110 7.47 9.28 16.59
CA TRP A 110 6.72 10.55 16.50
C TRP A 110 6.69 11.12 15.08
N GLN A 111 7.78 10.97 14.33
CA GLN A 111 7.85 11.45 12.96
C GLN A 111 6.93 10.64 12.03
N ALA A 112 6.88 9.32 12.18
CA ALA A 112 5.98 8.47 11.41
C ALA A 112 4.52 8.81 11.69
N VAL A 113 4.17 9.08 12.94
CA VAL A 113 2.81 9.50 13.34
C VAL A 113 2.45 10.84 12.72
N LYS A 114 3.29 11.86 12.93
CA LYS A 114 3.09 13.20 12.38
C LYS A 114 2.95 13.17 10.86
N GLU A 115 3.90 12.56 10.17
CA GLU A 115 3.91 12.55 8.70
C GLU A 115 2.75 11.71 8.14
N SER A 116 2.38 10.59 8.77
CA SER A 116 1.18 9.81 8.41
C SER A 116 -0.08 10.67 8.50
N LEU A 117 -0.27 11.38 9.61
CA LEU A 117 -1.42 12.26 9.83
C LEU A 117 -1.45 13.39 8.80
N GLU A 118 -0.31 14.04 8.56
CA GLU A 118 -0.18 15.07 7.52
C GLU A 118 -0.63 14.57 6.14
N VAL A 119 -0.30 13.34 5.76
CA VAL A 119 -0.75 12.80 4.46
C VAL A 119 -2.28 12.72 4.39
N PHE A 120 -2.97 12.33 5.46
CA PHE A 120 -4.45 12.33 5.48
C PHE A 120 -5.03 13.75 5.48
N LEU A 121 -4.45 14.66 6.27
CA LEU A 121 -4.89 16.05 6.37
C LEU A 121 -4.78 16.80 5.03
N ILE A 122 -3.68 16.63 4.30
CA ILE A 122 -3.47 17.25 2.98
C ILE A 122 -4.55 16.82 1.96
N HIS A 123 -5.14 15.64 2.16
CA HIS A 123 -6.19 15.10 1.29
C HIS A 123 -7.61 15.25 1.88
N GLN A 124 -7.79 16.05 2.95
CA GLN A 124 -9.13 16.34 3.47
C GLN A 124 -9.96 17.10 2.43
N ARG A 125 -11.19 16.66 2.20
CA ARG A 125 -12.13 17.38 1.33
C ARG A 125 -12.68 18.63 2.02
N PRO A 126 -13.18 19.64 1.27
CA PRO A 126 -13.88 20.79 1.85
C PRO A 126 -15.07 20.42 2.75
N THR A 127 -15.64 19.23 2.56
CA THR A 127 -16.71 18.68 3.41
C THR A 127 -16.22 18.13 4.76
N GLY A 128 -14.93 18.21 5.05
CA GLY A 128 -14.29 17.63 6.22
C GLY A 128 -13.95 16.14 6.10
N GLN A 129 -14.34 15.48 5.00
CA GLN A 129 -14.12 14.05 4.79
C GLN A 129 -12.63 13.73 4.54
N PHE A 130 -12.07 12.81 5.32
CA PHE A 130 -10.74 12.23 5.06
C PHE A 130 -10.81 11.03 4.09
N PRO A 131 -9.68 10.69 3.44
CA PRO A 131 -9.56 9.43 2.69
C PRO A 131 -9.72 8.22 3.62
N VAL A 132 -10.39 7.17 3.14
CA VAL A 132 -10.40 5.84 3.78
C VAL A 132 -9.00 5.24 3.79
N LYS A 133 -8.27 5.43 2.69
CA LYS A 133 -6.91 4.97 2.51
C LYS A 133 -6.19 5.80 1.45
N ILE A 134 -4.87 5.68 1.40
CA ILE A 134 -4.03 6.37 0.43
C ILE A 134 -3.17 5.32 -0.27
N HIS A 135 -3.35 5.14 -1.57
CA HIS A 135 -2.85 3.96 -2.28
C HIS A 135 -2.12 4.29 -3.57
N SER A 136 -1.22 3.40 -3.97
CA SER A 136 -0.51 3.46 -5.26
C SER A 136 -0.84 2.29 -6.20
N THR A 137 -1.47 1.24 -5.67
CA THR A 137 -1.56 -0.07 -6.33
C THR A 137 -3.02 -0.43 -6.57
N SER A 138 -3.31 -1.07 -7.72
CA SER A 138 -4.66 -1.55 -8.05
C SER A 138 -4.97 -2.88 -7.35
N ILE A 139 -6.24 -3.26 -7.23
CA ILE A 139 -6.62 -4.55 -6.60
C ILE A 139 -6.00 -5.75 -7.33
N ALA A 140 -6.06 -5.76 -8.66
CA ALA A 140 -5.50 -6.85 -9.47
C ALA A 140 -3.97 -6.93 -9.31
N ASP A 141 -3.29 -5.79 -9.30
CA ASP A 141 -1.85 -5.72 -9.13
C ASP A 141 -1.43 -6.23 -7.74
N ARG A 142 -2.14 -5.83 -6.68
CA ARG A 142 -1.93 -6.36 -5.32
C ARG A 142 -2.07 -7.88 -5.27
N TYR A 143 -3.11 -8.41 -5.90
CA TYR A 143 -3.34 -9.85 -5.96
C TYR A 143 -2.18 -10.57 -6.66
N LEU A 144 -1.69 -10.06 -7.78
CA LEU A 144 -0.57 -10.65 -8.51
C LEU A 144 0.73 -10.62 -7.69
N HIS A 145 1.06 -9.50 -7.05
CA HIS A 145 2.21 -9.43 -6.15
C HIS A 145 2.12 -10.48 -5.02
N SER A 146 0.95 -10.64 -4.40
CA SER A 146 0.75 -11.67 -3.38
C SER A 146 0.84 -13.09 -3.92
N LEU A 147 0.24 -13.38 -5.09
CA LEU A 147 0.25 -14.69 -5.72
C LEU A 147 1.68 -15.15 -6.03
N PHE A 148 2.52 -14.24 -6.55
CA PHE A 148 3.91 -14.53 -6.89
C PHE A 148 4.89 -14.31 -5.72
N LYS A 149 4.38 -14.04 -4.50
CA LYS A 149 5.18 -13.77 -3.29
C LYS A 149 6.21 -12.66 -3.50
N ARG A 150 5.81 -11.61 -4.22
CA ARG A 150 6.62 -10.43 -4.52
C ARG A 150 6.16 -9.26 -3.67
N GLU A 151 7.11 -8.41 -3.30
CA GLU A 151 6.79 -7.14 -2.68
C GLU A 151 6.02 -6.22 -3.64
N GLN A 152 5.10 -5.41 -3.10
CA GLN A 152 4.44 -4.37 -3.87
C GLN A 152 5.40 -3.18 -4.07
N PRO A 153 5.37 -2.53 -5.25
CA PRO A 153 6.24 -1.38 -5.53
C PRO A 153 5.85 -0.16 -4.69
N ILE A 154 6.85 0.57 -4.19
CA ILE A 154 6.65 1.77 -3.35
C ILE A 154 6.91 3.09 -4.10
N HIS A 155 7.41 3.02 -5.33
CA HIS A 155 7.88 4.20 -6.09
C HIS A 155 6.75 5.05 -6.67
N ALA A 156 5.58 4.46 -6.88
CA ALA A 156 4.44 5.19 -7.41
C ALA A 156 3.87 6.12 -6.33
N PRO A 157 3.58 7.39 -6.66
CA PRO A 157 2.96 8.31 -5.72
C PRO A 157 1.62 7.76 -5.20
N ILE A 158 1.40 7.91 -3.90
CA ILE A 158 0.16 7.48 -3.25
C ILE A 158 -0.98 8.48 -3.54
N LYS A 159 -2.21 7.98 -3.67
CA LYS A 159 -3.42 8.73 -4.05
C LYS A 159 -4.58 8.43 -3.10
N PRO A 160 -5.43 9.40 -2.76
CA PRO A 160 -6.51 9.18 -1.80
C PRO A 160 -7.65 8.34 -2.41
N LYS A 161 -8.27 7.49 -1.59
CA LYS A 161 -9.56 6.84 -1.87
C LYS A 161 -10.56 7.20 -0.77
N TYR A 162 -11.68 7.79 -1.15
CA TYR A 162 -12.67 8.33 -0.20
C TYR A 162 -13.87 7.42 0.09
N ILE A 163 -14.05 6.37 -0.71
CA ILE A 163 -15.21 5.47 -0.61
C ILE A 163 -14.70 4.03 -0.42
N THR A 164 -15.39 3.28 0.44
CA THR A 164 -15.10 1.86 0.68
C THR A 164 -15.46 1.00 -0.53
N ALA A 165 -15.25 -0.32 -0.44
CA ALA A 165 -15.73 -1.25 -1.47
C ALA A 165 -17.28 -1.35 -1.51
N HIS A 166 -17.95 -0.96 -0.42
CA HIS A 166 -19.41 -1.07 -0.27
C HIS A 166 -20.13 0.26 -0.57
N ASN A 167 -19.47 1.19 -1.26
CA ASN A 167 -20.00 2.51 -1.57
C ASN A 167 -20.36 3.36 -0.32
N THR A 168 -19.62 3.20 0.77
CA THR A 168 -19.81 3.95 2.02
C THR A 168 -18.59 4.82 2.36
N ILE A 169 -18.77 5.77 3.27
CA ILE A 169 -17.66 6.47 3.95
C ILE A 169 -17.16 5.67 5.15
N SER A 170 -15.89 5.85 5.55
CA SER A 170 -15.36 5.27 6.80
C SER A 170 -15.52 6.29 7.93
N LEU A 171 -16.68 6.31 8.57
CA LEU A 171 -16.98 7.26 9.66
C LEU A 171 -15.99 7.09 10.82
N ASP A 172 -15.73 5.85 11.17
CA ASP A 172 -14.78 5.44 12.21
C ASP A 172 -13.34 5.84 11.88
N GLY A 173 -12.88 5.62 10.65
CA GLY A 173 -11.56 6.07 10.20
C GLY A 173 -11.40 7.59 10.30
N ASN A 174 -12.44 8.35 9.93
CA ASN A 174 -12.43 9.79 10.08
C ASN A 174 -12.38 10.23 11.55
N ALA A 175 -13.16 9.59 12.41
CA ALA A 175 -13.17 9.89 13.85
C ALA A 175 -11.82 9.58 14.49
N LEU A 176 -11.22 8.45 14.16
CA LEU A 176 -9.91 8.05 14.67
C LEU A 176 -8.80 9.01 14.23
N LEU A 177 -8.84 9.55 13.01
CA LEU A 177 -7.88 10.56 12.55
C LEU A 177 -7.98 11.90 13.29
N VAL A 178 -9.13 12.22 13.89
CA VAL A 178 -9.28 13.42 14.74
C VAL A 178 -8.72 13.17 16.15
N ILE A 179 -8.71 11.91 16.59
CA ILE A 179 -8.24 11.48 17.92
C ILE A 179 -6.71 11.25 17.93
N ALA A 180 -6.16 10.75 16.82
CA ALA A 180 -4.74 10.43 16.64
C ALA A 180 -3.85 11.68 16.57
#